data_AF-A0A0Q8MRJ2-F1
#
_entry.id   AF-A0A0Q8MRJ2-F1
#
_cell.length_a   1.000
_cell.length_b   1.000
_cell.length_c   1.000
_cell.angle_alpha   90.00
_cell.angle_beta   90.00
_cell.angle_gamma   90.00
#
_symmetry.space_group_name_H-M   'P 1'
#
loop_
_entity.id
_entity.type
_entity.pdbx_description
1 polymer ?
#
loop_
_entity_poly.entity_id
_entity_poly.type
_entity_poly.pdbx_seq_one_letter_code
_entity_poly.pdbx_strand_id
1 'polypeptide(L)'
;MEQGREDKARYQYEQKVNEQQADEAVAASQRDAAQRYKEGQFLLSQQRATVAGSGGSISDASVIDLMGDTADATAYAGQSEIYKGEQQARGYNDAAAVAGYNANSAMKAARIAAAGQLFGGVSSMFSRFGQQSAKTAPASTIKQPYVGPR
;
A
#
# COMPACT_ATOMS: atom_id res chain seq x y z
N MET A 1 14.36 -16.96 -10.41
CA MET A 1 13.65 -15.91 -11.18
C MET A 1 12.14 -16.06 -11.12
N GLU A 2 11.58 -17.28 -11.10
CA GLU A 2 10.13 -17.50 -10.88
C GLU A 2 9.63 -16.90 -9.57
N GLN A 3 10.33 -17.15 -8.45
CA GLN A 3 9.98 -16.62 -7.13
C GLN A 3 9.79 -15.08 -7.10
N GLY A 4 10.66 -14.34 -7.79
CA GLY A 4 10.52 -12.88 -7.90
C GLY A 4 9.37 -12.40 -8.78
N ARG A 5 8.92 -13.23 -9.74
CA ARG A 5 7.73 -12.92 -10.56
C ARG A 5 6.45 -13.16 -9.75
N GLU A 6 6.42 -14.22 -8.95
CA GLU A 6 5.32 -14.53 -8.04
C GLU A 6 5.16 -13.44 -6.98
N ASP A 7 6.25 -13.04 -6.32
CA ASP A 7 6.24 -11.95 -5.34
C ASP A 7 5.79 -10.63 -5.97
N LYS A 8 6.30 -10.31 -7.17
CA LYS A 8 5.85 -9.13 -7.92
C LYS A 8 4.35 -9.18 -8.20
N ALA A 9 3.84 -10.31 -8.68
CA ALA A 9 2.42 -10.46 -8.98
C ALA A 9 1.55 -10.30 -7.73
N ARG A 10 2.00 -10.83 -6.59
CA ARG A 10 1.32 -10.66 -5.30
C ARG A 10 1.24 -9.20 -4.89
N TYR A 11 2.37 -8.48 -4.89
CA TYR A 11 2.38 -7.06 -4.54
C TYR A 11 1.60 -6.19 -5.53
N GLN A 12 1.57 -6.53 -6.82
CA GLN A 12 0.73 -5.85 -7.80
C GLN A 12 -0.76 -6.09 -7.57
N TYR A 13 -1.13 -7.28 -7.11
CA TYR A 13 -2.50 -7.56 -6.70
C TYR A 13 -2.88 -6.76 -5.46
N GLU A 14 -2.02 -6.76 -4.42
CA GLU A 14 -2.20 -5.95 -3.21
C GLU A 14 -2.34 -4.46 -3.55
N GLN A 15 -1.51 -3.94 -4.46
CA GLN A 15 -1.61 -2.57 -4.96
C GLN A 15 -3.00 -2.28 -5.54
N LYS A 16 -3.49 -3.12 -6.46
CA LYS A 16 -4.80 -2.93 -7.08
C LYS A 16 -5.96 -3.00 -6.09
N VAL A 17 -5.88 -3.91 -5.11
CA VAL A 17 -6.91 -4.04 -4.08
C VAL A 17 -6.96 -2.76 -3.24
N ASN A 18 -5.81 -2.21 -2.87
CA ASN A 18 -5.75 -0.96 -2.13
C ASN A 18 -6.27 0.23 -2.96
N GLU A 19 -5.93 0.32 -4.25
CA GLU A 19 -6.48 1.35 -5.15
C GLU A 19 -8.02 1.26 -5.23
N GLN A 20 -8.58 0.05 -5.36
CA GLN A 20 -10.03 -0.15 -5.37
C GLN A 20 -10.68 0.26 -4.03
N GLN A 21 -10.04 -0.07 -2.90
CA GLN A 21 -10.52 0.34 -1.57
C GLN A 21 -10.46 1.86 -1.39
N ALA A 22 -9.47 2.54 -1.97
CA ALA A 22 -9.39 3.99 -1.97
C ALA A 22 -10.56 4.63 -2.72
N ASP A 23 -10.85 4.14 -3.92
CA ASP A 23 -11.98 4.60 -4.73
C ASP A 23 -13.32 4.33 -4.03
N GLU A 24 -13.46 3.16 -3.41
CA GLU A 24 -14.65 2.79 -2.65
C GLU A 24 -14.85 3.68 -1.42
N ALA A 25 -13.79 4.02 -0.70
CA ALA A 25 -13.86 4.91 0.46
C ALA A 25 -14.31 6.33 0.07
N VAL A 26 -13.77 6.87 -1.03
CA VAL A 26 -14.21 8.15 -1.58
C VAL A 26 -15.66 8.08 -2.02
N ALA A 27 -16.05 7.07 -2.77
CA ALA A 27 -17.43 6.91 -3.24
C ALA A 27 -18.43 6.74 -2.07
N ALA A 28 -18.08 5.96 -1.06
CA ALA A 28 -18.88 5.78 0.15
C ALA A 28 -19.05 7.11 0.89
N SER A 29 -17.96 7.85 1.11
CA SER A 29 -18.02 9.15 1.79
C SER A 29 -18.89 10.18 1.07
N GLN A 30 -18.88 10.18 -0.27
CA GLN A 30 -19.75 11.06 -1.05
C GLN A 30 -21.23 10.69 -0.89
N ARG A 31 -21.55 9.38 -0.85
CA ARG A 31 -22.91 8.91 -0.59
C ARG A 31 -23.37 9.29 0.82
N ASP A 32 -22.53 9.08 1.82
CA ASP A 32 -22.83 9.41 3.21
C ASP A 32 -23.02 10.91 3.39
N ALA A 33 -22.15 11.73 2.78
CA ALA A 33 -22.31 13.18 2.77
C ALA A 33 -23.61 13.61 2.09
N ALA A 34 -23.97 13.03 0.95
CA ALA A 34 -25.25 13.29 0.29
C ALA A 34 -26.44 12.95 1.18
N GLN A 35 -26.33 11.88 1.98
CA GLN A 35 -27.34 11.55 2.98
C GLN A 35 -27.43 12.60 4.08
N ARG A 36 -26.30 13.08 4.63
CA ARG A 36 -26.28 14.18 5.61
C ARG A 36 -26.98 15.43 5.09
N TYR A 37 -26.69 15.82 3.84
CA TYR A 37 -27.34 16.98 3.22
C TYR A 37 -28.86 16.79 3.11
N LYS A 38 -29.32 15.59 2.74
CA LYS A 38 -30.77 15.28 2.69
C LYS A 38 -31.42 15.32 4.07
N GLU A 39 -30.77 14.77 5.09
CA GLU A 39 -31.23 14.80 6.48
C GLU A 39 -31.37 16.25 6.97
N GLY A 40 -30.38 17.10 6.71
CA GLY A 40 -30.45 18.52 7.06
C GLY A 40 -31.54 19.29 6.32
N GLN A 41 -31.77 19.01 5.03
CA GLN A 41 -32.90 19.61 4.30
C GLN A 41 -34.25 19.20 4.90
N PHE A 42 -34.37 17.95 5.35
CA PHE A 42 -35.59 17.48 6.02
C PHE A 42 -35.78 18.15 7.39
N LEU A 43 -34.72 18.32 8.17
CA LEU A 43 -34.75 19.05 9.43
C LEU A 43 -35.15 20.53 9.23
N LEU A 44 -34.54 21.22 8.26
CA LEU A 44 -34.91 22.60 7.90
C LEU A 44 -36.37 22.70 7.46
N SER A 45 -36.86 21.72 6.71
CA SER A 45 -38.27 21.66 6.28
C SER A 45 -39.21 21.48 7.48
N GLN A 46 -38.85 20.61 8.43
CA GLN A 46 -39.60 20.45 9.68
C GLN A 46 -39.59 21.73 10.51
N GLN A 47 -38.45 22.38 10.69
CA GLN A 47 -38.35 23.66 11.42
C GLN A 47 -39.25 24.73 10.80
N ARG A 48 -39.26 24.88 9.47
CA ARG A 48 -40.16 25.80 8.77
C ARG A 48 -41.63 25.46 9.02
N ALA A 49 -42.00 24.18 8.96
CA ALA A 49 -43.36 23.74 9.21
C ALA A 49 -43.80 23.96 10.66
N THR A 50 -42.91 23.72 11.64
CA THR A 50 -43.18 23.95 13.06
C THR A 50 -43.38 25.44 13.35
N VAL A 51 -42.53 26.31 12.81
CA VAL A 51 -42.68 27.77 12.97
C VAL A 51 -43.99 28.26 12.34
N ALA A 52 -44.31 27.80 11.13
CA ALA A 52 -45.56 28.15 10.47
C ALA A 52 -46.79 27.64 11.25
N GLY A 53 -46.71 26.42 11.80
CA GLY A 53 -47.80 25.79 12.56
C GLY A 53 -48.00 26.36 13.97
N SER A 54 -46.95 26.91 14.60
CA SER A 54 -47.05 27.57 15.91
C SER A 54 -47.54 29.03 15.83
N GLY A 55 -47.76 29.54 14.61
CA GLY A 55 -48.11 30.95 14.38
C GLY A 55 -46.92 31.91 14.54
N GLY A 56 -45.70 31.38 14.65
CA GLY A 56 -44.48 32.17 14.71
C GLY A 56 -44.08 32.73 13.34
N SER A 57 -43.32 33.83 13.33
CA SER A 57 -42.81 34.38 12.08
C SER A 57 -41.46 33.76 11.72
N ILE A 58 -41.33 33.31 10.46
CA ILE A 58 -40.02 32.94 9.89
C ILE A 58 -39.08 34.16 9.81
N SER A 59 -39.61 35.38 9.92
CA SER A 59 -38.80 36.61 9.94
C SER A 59 -38.18 36.93 11.31
N ASP A 60 -38.50 36.17 12.36
CA ASP A 60 -37.90 36.40 13.68
C ASP A 60 -36.42 36.04 13.66
N ALA A 61 -35.60 36.94 14.20
CA ALA A 61 -34.14 36.80 14.19
C ALA A 61 -33.68 35.47 14.83
N SER A 62 -34.33 35.04 15.92
CA SER A 62 -34.01 33.78 16.59
C SER A 62 -34.36 32.53 15.76
N VAL A 63 -35.40 32.59 14.94
CA VAL A 63 -35.78 31.48 14.03
C VAL A 63 -34.79 31.40 12.86
N ILE A 64 -34.42 32.55 12.30
CA ILE A 64 -33.43 32.63 11.22
C ILE A 64 -32.08 32.10 11.70
N ASP A 65 -31.66 32.49 12.91
CA ASP A 65 -30.41 32.03 13.52
C ASP A 65 -30.40 30.50 13.72
N LEU A 66 -31.46 29.96 14.32
CA LEU A 66 -31.59 28.50 14.53
C LEU A 66 -31.57 27.70 13.22
N MET A 67 -32.24 28.20 12.19
CA MET A 67 -32.23 27.58 10.86
C MET A 67 -30.85 27.71 10.19
N GLY A 68 -30.16 28.84 10.39
CA GLY A 68 -28.78 29.06 9.96
C GLY A 68 -27.83 28.05 10.60
N ASP A 69 -27.86 27.92 11.93
CA ASP A 69 -27.07 26.94 12.68
C ASP A 69 -27.30 25.51 12.20
N THR A 70 -28.55 25.16 11.89
CA THR A 70 -28.91 23.84 11.37
C THR A 70 -28.31 23.60 9.99
N ALA A 71 -28.32 24.61 9.12
CA ALA A 71 -27.72 24.54 7.80
C ALA A 71 -26.20 24.41 7.89
N ASP A 72 -25.55 25.20 8.74
CA ASP A 72 -24.11 25.18 8.95
C ASP A 72 -23.65 23.84 9.57
N ALA A 73 -24.36 23.34 10.58
CA ALA A 73 -24.09 22.03 11.16
C ALA A 73 -24.21 20.90 10.13
N THR A 74 -25.23 20.97 9.26
CA THR A 74 -25.41 20.01 8.17
C THR A 74 -24.25 20.08 7.17
N ALA A 75 -23.86 21.29 6.76
CA ALA A 75 -22.78 21.50 5.82
C ALA A 75 -21.45 21.00 6.38
N TYR A 76 -21.17 21.32 7.64
CA TYR A 76 -19.99 20.82 8.35
C TYR A 76 -19.99 19.29 8.45
N ALA A 77 -21.11 18.67 8.80
CA ALA A 77 -21.23 17.21 8.87
C ALA A 77 -20.99 16.56 7.50
N GLY A 78 -21.60 17.08 6.44
CA GLY A 78 -21.40 16.57 5.08
C GLY A 78 -19.95 16.69 4.60
N GLN A 79 -19.31 17.84 4.83
CA GLN A 79 -17.89 18.02 4.51
C GLN A 79 -16.97 17.11 5.33
N SER A 80 -17.30 16.90 6.60
CA SER A 80 -16.55 16.01 7.49
C SER A 80 -16.58 14.56 6.99
N GLU A 81 -17.73 14.08 6.49
CA GLU A 81 -17.80 12.73 5.91
C GLU A 81 -16.93 12.60 4.65
N ILE A 82 -16.99 13.57 3.73
CA ILE A 82 -16.12 13.60 2.53
C ILE A 82 -14.65 13.54 2.94
N TYR A 83 -14.25 14.41 3.87
CA TYR A 83 -12.87 14.48 4.31
C TYR A 83 -12.38 13.19 4.98
N LYS A 84 -13.25 12.52 5.75
CA LYS A 84 -12.96 11.20 6.32
C LYS A 84 -12.72 10.15 5.23
N GLY A 85 -13.52 10.14 4.16
CA GLY A 85 -13.29 9.27 3.00
C GLY A 85 -11.97 9.55 2.29
N GLU A 86 -11.65 10.82 2.07
CA GLU A 86 -10.37 11.23 1.47
C GLU A 86 -9.16 10.84 2.31
N GLN A 87 -9.27 10.90 3.65
CA GLN A 87 -8.20 10.42 4.53
C GLN A 87 -8.03 8.90 4.45
N GLN A 88 -9.14 8.14 4.44
CA GLN A 88 -9.09 6.69 4.25
C GLN A 88 -8.46 6.33 2.90
N ALA A 89 -8.90 6.98 1.83
CA ALA A 89 -8.35 6.80 0.49
C ALA A 89 -6.86 7.14 0.42
N ARG A 90 -6.40 8.19 1.12
CA ARG A 90 -4.96 8.47 1.24
C ARG A 90 -4.20 7.31 1.88
N GLY A 91 -4.70 6.75 2.99
CA GLY A 91 -4.08 5.59 3.63
C GLY A 91 -3.98 4.37 2.71
N TYR A 92 -5.05 4.10 1.94
CA TYR A 92 -5.04 3.03 0.94
C TYR A 92 -4.08 3.31 -0.22
N ASN A 93 -4.04 4.54 -0.73
CA ASN A 93 -3.11 4.95 -1.79
C ASN A 93 -1.64 4.85 -1.34
N ASP A 94 -1.35 5.20 -0.08
CA ASP A 94 -0.02 5.02 0.50
C ASP A 94 0.35 3.53 0.59
N ALA A 95 -0.57 2.68 1.04
CA ALA A 95 -0.38 1.23 1.05
C ALA A 95 -0.19 0.65 -0.36
N ALA A 96 -0.94 1.16 -1.35
CA ALA A 96 -0.80 0.79 -2.75
C ALA A 96 0.59 1.18 -3.30
N ALA A 97 1.05 2.40 -3.01
CA ALA A 97 2.38 2.87 -3.39
C ALA A 97 3.48 2.00 -2.79
N VAL A 98 3.39 1.68 -1.50
CA VAL A 98 4.32 0.77 -0.80
C VAL A 98 4.33 -0.62 -1.46
N ALA A 99 3.16 -1.18 -1.78
CA ALA A 99 3.07 -2.45 -2.50
C ALA A 99 3.75 -2.35 -3.88
N GLY A 100 3.55 -1.26 -4.63
CA GLY A 100 4.25 -1.00 -5.89
C GLY A 100 5.78 -0.95 -5.76
N TYR A 101 6.29 -0.30 -4.71
CA TYR A 101 7.73 -0.29 -4.40
C TYR A 101 8.26 -1.69 -4.06
N ASN A 102 7.50 -2.47 -3.29
CA ASN A 102 7.84 -3.84 -2.92
C ASN A 102 7.86 -4.76 -4.15
N ALA A 103 6.90 -4.61 -5.08
CA ALA A 103 6.85 -5.35 -6.33
C ALA A 103 8.12 -5.15 -7.18
N ASN A 104 8.59 -3.91 -7.27
CA ASN A 104 9.81 -3.57 -8.00
C ASN A 104 11.07 -4.08 -7.29
N SER A 105 11.09 -4.02 -5.96
CA SER A 105 12.20 -4.48 -5.14
C SER A 105 12.34 -6.00 -5.16
N ALA A 106 11.23 -6.75 -5.12
CA ALA A 106 11.21 -8.21 -5.23
C ALA A 106 11.86 -8.71 -6.52
N MET A 107 11.59 -8.05 -7.66
CA MET A 107 12.25 -8.37 -8.92
C MET A 107 13.75 -8.10 -8.91
N LYS A 108 14.19 -6.98 -8.30
CA LYS A 108 15.62 -6.68 -8.17
C LYS A 108 16.31 -7.68 -7.26
N ALA A 109 15.72 -7.99 -6.10
CA ALA A 109 16.23 -8.99 -5.17
C ALA A 109 16.33 -10.38 -5.83
N ALA A 110 15.31 -10.79 -6.58
CA ALA A 110 15.34 -12.07 -7.29
C ALA A 110 16.42 -12.13 -8.38
N ARG A 111 16.73 -11.01 -9.06
CA ARG A 111 17.84 -10.92 -10.02
C ARG A 111 19.20 -11.01 -9.31
N ILE A 112 19.38 -10.30 -8.20
CA ILE A 112 20.60 -10.35 -7.40
C ILE A 112 20.81 -11.75 -6.81
N ALA A 113 19.76 -12.36 -6.25
CA ALA A 113 19.80 -13.71 -5.71
C ALA A 113 20.15 -14.74 -6.80
N ALA A 114 19.57 -14.62 -7.99
CA ALA A 114 19.91 -15.49 -9.13
C ALA A 114 21.39 -15.34 -9.54
N ALA A 115 21.92 -14.10 -9.56
CA ALA A 115 23.34 -13.86 -9.84
C ALA A 115 24.25 -14.42 -8.73
N GLY A 116 23.88 -14.25 -7.46
CA GLY A 116 24.61 -14.80 -6.32
C GLY A 116 24.59 -16.34 -6.28
N GLN A 117 23.47 -16.97 -6.62
CA GLN A 117 23.38 -18.44 -6.77
C GLN A 117 24.24 -18.94 -7.92
N LEU A 118 24.27 -18.24 -9.06
CA LEU A 118 25.18 -18.55 -10.17
C LEU A 118 26.65 -18.43 -9.74
N PHE A 119 27.03 -17.35 -9.06
CA PHE A 119 28.40 -17.16 -8.56
C PHE A 119 28.78 -18.20 -7.51
N GLY A 120 27.92 -18.46 -6.53
CA GLY A 120 28.13 -19.48 -5.48
C GLY A 120 28.18 -20.91 -6.04
N GLY A 121 27.34 -21.21 -7.02
CA GLY A 121 27.33 -22.47 -7.76
C GLY A 121 28.63 -22.67 -8.55
N VAL A 122 29.07 -21.65 -9.29
CA VAL A 122 30.34 -21.68 -10.04
C VAL A 122 31.54 -21.76 -9.10
N SER A 123 31.57 -20.99 -7.99
CA SER A 123 32.68 -21.05 -7.03
C SER A 123 32.75 -22.37 -6.29
N SER A 124 31.61 -22.98 -5.93
CA SER A 124 31.58 -24.29 -5.28
C SER A 124 31.98 -25.42 -6.23
N MET A 125 31.55 -25.36 -7.50
CA MET A 125 32.05 -26.29 -8.53
C MET A 125 33.53 -26.08 -8.80
N PHE A 126 34.00 -24.84 -8.98
CA PHE A 126 35.42 -24.56 -9.22
C PHE A 126 36.27 -24.99 -8.03
N SER A 127 35.83 -24.74 -6.80
CA SER A 127 36.54 -25.19 -5.61
C SER A 127 36.52 -26.72 -5.51
N ARG A 128 35.41 -27.40 -5.83
CA ARG A 128 35.31 -28.86 -5.73
C ARG A 128 36.10 -29.57 -6.84
N PHE A 129 35.94 -29.16 -8.10
CA PHE A 129 36.64 -29.73 -9.25
C PHE A 129 38.10 -29.26 -9.36
N GLY A 130 38.40 -28.02 -8.97
CA GLY A 130 39.77 -27.51 -8.88
C GLY A 130 40.54 -28.09 -7.70
N GLN A 131 39.91 -28.32 -6.54
CA GLN A 131 40.55 -29.12 -5.48
C GLN A 131 40.71 -30.58 -5.90
N GLN A 132 39.78 -31.15 -6.68
CA GLN A 132 39.95 -32.50 -7.21
C GLN A 132 41.11 -32.55 -8.22
N SER A 133 41.26 -31.58 -9.13
CA SER A 133 42.39 -31.53 -10.07
C SER A 133 43.72 -31.25 -9.38
N ALA A 134 43.73 -30.44 -8.31
CA ALA A 134 44.91 -30.23 -7.49
C ALA A 134 45.28 -31.47 -6.66
N LYS A 135 44.31 -32.29 -6.25
CA LYS A 135 44.54 -33.56 -5.54
C LYS A 135 44.88 -34.72 -6.47
N THR A 136 44.52 -34.68 -7.75
CA THR A 136 44.89 -35.69 -8.75
C THR A 136 46.07 -35.31 -9.65
N ALA A 137 46.57 -34.08 -9.54
CA ALA A 137 47.88 -33.72 -10.09
C ALA A 137 48.92 -34.70 -9.51
N PRO A 138 49.65 -35.46 -10.34
CA PRO A 138 50.63 -36.41 -9.83
C PRO A 138 51.62 -35.62 -8.98
N ALA A 139 51.79 -36.04 -7.73
CA ALA A 139 52.88 -35.55 -6.90
C ALA A 139 54.15 -35.69 -7.74
N SER A 140 54.75 -34.57 -8.11
CA SER A 140 56.03 -34.57 -8.80
C SER A 140 57.02 -35.17 -7.80
N THR A 141 57.24 -36.48 -7.91
CA THR A 141 58.30 -37.22 -7.24
C THR A 141 59.61 -36.64 -7.75
N ILE A 142 60.06 -35.56 -7.13
CA ILE A 142 61.44 -35.13 -7.22
C ILE A 142 62.23 -36.25 -6.55
N LYS A 143 62.79 -37.16 -7.35
CA LYS A 143 63.85 -38.08 -6.89
C LYS A 143 64.99 -37.20 -6.41
N GLN A 144 65.09 -36.98 -5.10
CA GLN A 144 66.28 -36.40 -4.50
C GLN A 144 67.48 -37.30 -4.88
N PRO A 145 68.57 -36.75 -5.42
CA PRO A 145 69.74 -37.55 -5.74
C PRO A 145 70.35 -38.06 -4.44
N TYR A 146 70.63 -39.36 -4.44
CA TYR A 146 71.22 -40.13 -3.36
C TYR A 146 72.56 -39.51 -2.92
N VAL A 147 72.61 -38.95 -1.70
CA VAL A 147 73.88 -38.58 -1.05
C VAL A 147 74.29 -39.78 -0.18
N GLY A 148 75.29 -40.52 -0.67
CA GLY A 148 75.82 -41.70 0.03
C GLY A 148 76.49 -41.33 1.37
N PRO A 149 76.63 -42.30 2.29
CA PRO A 149 77.11 -42.04 3.63
C PRO A 149 78.62 -41.75 3.63
N ARG A 150 79.04 -40.72 4.36
CA ARG A 150 80.41 -40.55 4.86
C ARG A 150 80.34 -40.17 6.32
#